data_AF-A0A962BQ74-F1
#
_entry.id   AF-A0A962BQ74-F1
#
_cell.length_a   1.000
_cell.length_b   1.000
_cell.length_c   1.000
_cell.angle_alpha   90.00
_cell.angle_beta   90.00
_cell.angle_gamma   90.00
#
_symmetry.space_group_name_H-M   'P 1'
#
loop_
_entity.id
_entity.type
_entity.pdbx_description
1 polymer ?
#
loop_
_entity_poly.entity_id
_entity_poly.type
_entity_poly.pdbx_seq_one_letter_code
_entity_poly.pdbx_strand_id
1 'polypeptide(L)'
;MLRVFAVFLLMAGFAPGFAFAQDARPSGGDVAVFFQTIPDMPLMQGLEELPDQTVIFEKPAGRIIDAAAALEDEALAPADVLTFYKETLPQLGWVPAPKDSGVQGERFVRGGESVMLEVEAHDGHRFLTIAVRPLAPNH
;
A
#
# COMPACT_ATOMS: atom_id res chain seq x y z
N MET A 1 -71.01 -35.28 -8.33
CA MET A 1 -72.00 -34.20 -8.54
C MET A 1 -71.23 -32.90 -8.77
N LEU A 2 -71.62 -32.21 -9.84
CA LEU A 2 -71.11 -30.93 -10.35
C LEU A 2 -71.38 -29.77 -9.38
N ARG A 3 -70.47 -28.78 -9.27
CA ARG A 3 -70.81 -27.34 -9.38
C ARG A 3 -69.58 -26.42 -9.43
N VAL A 4 -69.51 -25.76 -10.58
CA VAL A 4 -68.66 -24.63 -10.98
C VAL A 4 -68.92 -23.42 -10.08
N PHE A 5 -67.87 -22.64 -9.78
CA PHE A 5 -67.97 -21.18 -9.68
C PHE A 5 -66.67 -20.56 -10.18
N ALA A 6 -66.76 -19.87 -11.31
CA ALA A 6 -65.76 -18.95 -11.80
C ALA A 6 -66.09 -17.55 -11.28
N VAL A 7 -65.14 -16.84 -10.67
CA VAL A 7 -65.23 -15.40 -10.41
C VAL A 7 -63.83 -14.75 -10.43
N PHE A 8 -63.65 -13.90 -11.44
CA PHE A 8 -62.94 -12.60 -11.48
C PHE A 8 -61.47 -12.45 -11.03
N LEU A 9 -60.59 -12.49 -12.02
CA LEU A 9 -59.74 -11.39 -12.52
C LEU A 9 -59.43 -10.18 -11.60
N LEU A 10 -58.15 -10.02 -11.22
CA LEU A 10 -57.45 -8.75 -10.95
C LEU A 10 -55.93 -9.05 -11.10
N MET A 11 -55.25 -8.56 -12.14
CA MET A 11 -54.54 -7.27 -12.25
C MET A 11 -53.01 -7.45 -12.19
N ALA A 12 -52.33 -6.84 -13.18
CA ALA A 12 -50.95 -6.35 -13.28
C ALA A 12 -49.95 -6.71 -12.15
N GLY A 13 -48.68 -7.06 -12.40
CA GLY A 13 -47.74 -6.71 -13.46
C GLY A 13 -46.33 -6.61 -12.85
N PHE A 14 -45.32 -6.42 -13.71
CA PHE A 14 -43.93 -6.05 -13.39
C PHE A 14 -42.93 -7.17 -13.00
N ALA A 15 -42.05 -7.49 -13.96
CA ALA A 15 -40.73 -8.10 -13.72
C ALA A 15 -39.67 -6.98 -13.64
N PRO A 16 -38.37 -7.30 -13.51
CA PRO A 16 -37.60 -7.77 -12.35
C PRO A 16 -36.68 -6.64 -11.82
N GLY A 17 -36.08 -6.79 -10.64
CA GLY A 17 -35.13 -5.80 -10.14
C GLY A 17 -34.16 -6.35 -9.12
N PHE A 18 -33.01 -6.85 -9.59
CA PHE A 18 -31.82 -7.00 -8.76
C PHE A 18 -31.37 -5.60 -8.34
N ALA A 19 -31.72 -5.17 -7.14
CA ALA A 19 -31.16 -3.98 -6.52
C ALA A 19 -29.82 -4.39 -5.87
N PHE A 20 -28.73 -4.30 -6.63
CA PHE A 20 -27.42 -4.08 -6.01
C PHE A 20 -27.42 -2.64 -5.51
N ALA A 21 -27.87 -2.45 -4.27
CA ALA A 21 -27.49 -1.26 -3.52
C ALA A 21 -26.00 -1.41 -3.17
N GLN A 22 -25.12 -1.12 -4.14
CA GLN A 22 -23.77 -0.72 -3.81
C GLN A 22 -23.91 0.66 -3.15
N ASP A 23 -23.94 0.67 -1.83
CA ASP A 23 -23.51 1.83 -1.07
C ASP A 23 -22.05 2.08 -1.48
N ALA A 24 -21.88 2.85 -2.55
CA ALA A 24 -20.66 3.56 -2.83
C ALA A 24 -20.49 4.55 -1.67
N ARG A 25 -19.97 4.04 -0.55
CA ARG A 25 -19.36 4.91 0.45
C ARG A 25 -18.40 5.78 -0.33
N PRO A 26 -18.44 7.11 -0.17
CA PRO A 26 -17.35 7.91 -0.67
C PRO A 26 -16.10 7.31 -0.01
N SER A 27 -15.22 6.70 -0.81
CA SER A 27 -13.83 6.60 -0.42
C SER A 27 -13.45 8.03 -0.11
N GLY A 28 -13.40 8.39 1.17
CA GLY A 28 -12.70 9.58 1.58
C GLY A 28 -11.35 9.44 0.91
N GLY A 29 -11.05 10.34 -0.03
CA GLY A 29 -9.75 10.34 -0.65
C GLY A 29 -8.79 10.62 0.48
N ASP A 30 -8.19 9.56 1.04
CA ASP A 30 -7.10 9.71 1.98
C ASP A 30 -6.09 10.61 1.28
N VAL A 31 -5.89 11.80 1.83
CA VAL A 31 -4.87 12.70 1.31
C VAL A 31 -3.58 11.94 1.51
N ALA A 32 -3.00 11.45 0.42
CA ALA A 32 -1.75 10.72 0.47
C ALA A 32 -0.70 11.63 1.12
N VAL A 33 -0.23 11.22 2.31
CA VAL A 33 0.93 11.81 2.96
C VAL A 33 2.16 11.13 2.39
N PHE A 34 3.23 11.90 2.21
CA PHE A 34 4.49 11.42 1.66
C PHE A 34 5.61 11.67 2.66
N PHE A 35 6.67 10.86 2.58
CA PHE A 35 7.91 11.13 3.29
C PHE A 35 8.48 12.49 2.85
N GLN A 36 8.95 13.28 3.82
CA GLN A 36 9.66 14.53 3.57
C GLN A 36 11.00 14.28 2.90
N THR A 37 11.68 13.20 3.29
CA THR A 37 13.01 12.84 2.81
C THR A 37 12.97 12.12 1.45
N ILE A 38 11.86 11.46 1.12
CA ILE A 38 11.61 10.80 -0.16
C ILE A 38 10.23 11.26 -0.68
N PRO A 39 10.14 12.41 -1.37
CA PRO A 39 8.85 13.07 -1.67
C PRO A 39 7.85 12.27 -2.52
N ASP A 40 8.29 11.20 -3.16
CA ASP A 40 7.47 10.30 -3.99
C ASP A 40 7.23 8.94 -3.33
N MET A 41 7.61 8.78 -2.06
CA MET A 41 7.32 7.62 -1.22
C MET A 41 6.11 7.93 -0.33
N PRO A 42 5.00 7.20 -0.45
CA PRO A 42 3.87 7.35 0.44
C PRO A 42 4.25 7.00 1.88
N LEU A 43 3.82 7.83 2.83
CA LEU A 43 3.90 7.53 4.26
C LEU A 43 2.59 6.87 4.69
N MET A 44 2.66 5.57 5.02
CA MET A 44 1.49 4.82 5.49
C MET A 44 0.93 5.44 6.77
N GLN A 45 -0.40 5.51 6.87
CA GLN A 45 -1.06 5.92 8.12
C GLN A 45 -0.63 5.02 9.28
N GLY A 46 -0.35 5.63 10.44
CA GLY A 46 0.19 4.93 11.62
C GLY A 46 1.71 4.84 11.65
N LEU A 47 2.40 5.34 10.62
CA LEU A 47 3.84 5.59 10.63
C LEU A 47 4.15 7.06 10.92
N GLU A 48 5.21 7.29 11.68
CA GLU A 48 5.82 8.61 11.88
C GLU A 48 7.23 8.62 11.29
N GLU A 49 7.48 9.44 10.27
CA GLU A 49 8.83 9.62 9.73
C GLU A 49 9.78 10.16 10.82
N LEU A 50 11.02 9.70 10.80
CA LEU A 50 12.09 10.14 11.70
C LEU A 50 13.17 10.86 10.87
N PRO A 51 13.00 12.15 10.52
CA PRO A 51 13.95 12.87 9.67
C PRO A 51 15.36 12.92 10.27
N ASP A 52 15.46 13.01 11.59
CA ASP A 52 16.73 13.04 12.32
C ASP A 52 17.50 11.70 12.26
N GLN A 53 16.81 10.61 11.89
CA GLN A 53 17.42 9.29 11.68
C GLN A 53 17.65 8.97 10.21
N THR A 54 17.38 9.93 9.31
CA THR A 54 17.61 9.76 7.88
C THR A 54 19.04 10.10 7.49
N VAL A 55 19.66 9.24 6.69
CA VAL A 55 20.97 9.49 6.07
C VAL A 55 20.80 9.73 4.58
N ILE A 56 21.24 10.89 4.09
CA ILE A 56 21.22 11.24 2.67
C ILE A 56 22.65 11.47 2.20
N PHE A 57 23.04 10.76 1.15
CA PHE A 57 24.32 10.92 0.50
C PHE A 57 24.11 11.18 -1.01
N GLU A 58 24.50 12.36 -1.49
CA GLU A 58 24.38 12.74 -2.90
C GLU A 58 25.72 12.59 -3.65
N LYS A 59 25.66 12.05 -4.87
CA LYS A 59 26.79 11.81 -5.76
C LYS A 59 26.39 12.14 -7.20
N PRO A 60 27.35 12.44 -8.09
CA PRO A 60 27.06 12.58 -9.53
C PRO A 60 26.38 11.34 -10.15
N ALA A 61 26.66 10.15 -9.59
CA ALA A 61 26.10 8.88 -10.06
C ALA A 61 24.69 8.56 -9.48
N GLY A 62 24.14 9.43 -8.65
CA GLY A 62 22.83 9.24 -8.00
C GLY A 62 22.89 9.50 -6.49
N ARG A 63 21.71 9.52 -5.87
CA ARG A 63 21.55 9.69 -4.42
C ARG A 63 21.37 8.35 -3.71
N ILE A 64 21.86 8.28 -2.50
CA ILE A 64 21.66 7.17 -1.57
C ILE A 64 20.88 7.75 -0.39
N ILE A 65 19.70 7.20 -0.11
CA ILE A 65 18.86 7.62 1.02
C ILE A 65 18.58 6.42 1.89
N ASP A 66 18.79 6.55 3.19
CA ASP A 66 18.28 5.64 4.22
C ASP A 66 17.34 6.44 5.10
N ALA A 67 16.04 6.31 4.86
CA ALA A 67 14.99 6.95 5.64
C ALA A 67 14.42 5.97 6.68
N ALA A 68 14.00 6.49 7.82
CA ALA A 68 13.40 5.71 8.89
C ALA A 68 12.01 6.27 9.26
N ALA A 69 11.09 5.38 9.64
CA ALA A 69 9.82 5.74 10.24
C ALA A 69 9.50 4.80 11.41
N ALA A 70 9.00 5.34 12.52
CA ALA A 70 8.48 4.56 13.62
C ALA A 70 7.06 4.06 13.31
N LEU A 71 6.74 2.83 13.72
CA LEU A 71 5.37 2.34 13.78
C LEU A 71 4.78 2.80 15.13
N GLU A 72 4.11 3.95 15.14
CA GLU A 72 3.50 4.53 16.35
C GLU A 72 2.25 3.75 16.81
N ASP A 73 1.55 3.12 15.87
CA ASP A 73 0.41 2.26 16.19
C ASP A 73 0.89 0.85 16.60
N GLU A 74 0.79 0.53 17.89
CA GLU A 74 1.12 -0.80 18.43
C GLU A 74 0.34 -1.94 17.76
N ALA A 75 -0.90 -1.67 17.30
CA ALA A 75 -1.73 -2.67 16.63
C ALA A 75 -1.27 -2.98 15.20
N LEU A 76 -0.52 -2.08 14.57
CA LEU A 76 -0.06 -2.21 13.19
C LEU A 76 1.03 -3.29 13.09
N ALA A 77 0.79 -4.42 12.43
CA ALA A 77 1.83 -5.45 12.33
C ALA A 77 2.88 -5.10 11.25
N PRO A 78 4.14 -5.57 11.38
CA PRO A 78 5.15 -5.44 10.32
C PRO A 78 4.69 -5.94 8.95
N ALA A 79 3.88 -7.01 8.93
CA ALA A 79 3.32 -7.57 7.71
C ALA A 79 2.30 -6.63 7.04
N ASP A 80 1.56 -5.84 7.81
CA ASP A 80 0.59 -4.88 7.28
C ASP A 80 1.33 -3.74 6.57
N VAL A 81 2.44 -3.26 7.15
CA VAL A 81 3.32 -2.27 6.53
C VAL A 81 3.87 -2.78 5.20
N LEU A 82 4.44 -3.98 5.18
CA LEU A 82 4.97 -4.54 3.93
C LEU A 82 3.87 -4.80 2.89
N THR A 83 2.67 -5.20 3.32
CA THR A 83 1.52 -5.40 2.41
C THR A 83 1.10 -4.09 1.77
N PHE A 84 0.99 -3.01 2.56
CA PHE A 84 0.69 -1.68 2.04
C PHE A 84 1.66 -1.25 0.93
N TYR A 85 2.98 -1.38 1.14
CA TYR A 85 3.95 -0.98 0.12
C TYR A 85 3.96 -1.93 -1.09
N LYS A 86 3.71 -3.22 -0.90
CA LYS A 86 3.53 -4.17 -2.02
C LYS A 86 2.36 -3.81 -2.92
N GLU A 87 1.30 -3.26 -2.38
CA GLU A 87 0.13 -2.82 -3.15
C GLU A 87 0.32 -1.42 -3.74
N THR A 88 1.03 -0.54 -3.02
CA THR A 88 1.14 0.88 -3.38
C THR A 88 2.28 1.15 -4.36
N LEU A 89 3.46 0.59 -4.15
CA LEU A 89 4.64 0.89 -4.96
C LEU A 89 4.48 0.50 -6.45
N PRO A 90 3.85 -0.64 -6.82
CA PRO A 90 3.58 -0.95 -8.22
C PRO A 90 2.73 0.09 -8.94
N GLN A 91 1.80 0.74 -8.24
CA GLN A 91 0.96 1.81 -8.81
C GLN A 91 1.77 3.08 -9.12
N LEU A 92 2.93 3.25 -8.46
CA LEU A 92 3.88 4.34 -8.66
C LEU A 92 5.03 3.97 -9.63
N GLY A 93 4.90 2.83 -10.32
CA GLY A 93 5.86 2.35 -11.32
C GLY A 93 7.03 1.54 -10.77
N TRP A 94 7.05 1.22 -9.48
CA TRP A 94 8.06 0.35 -8.89
C TRP A 94 7.74 -1.12 -9.14
N VAL A 95 8.67 -1.85 -9.75
CA VAL A 95 8.51 -3.26 -10.06
C VAL A 95 9.11 -4.10 -8.93
N PRO A 96 8.37 -5.06 -8.33
CA PRO A 96 8.95 -6.00 -7.38
C PRO A 96 10.15 -6.73 -7.98
N ALA A 97 11.24 -6.84 -7.23
CA ALA A 97 12.46 -7.49 -7.66
C ALA A 97 12.90 -8.55 -6.64
N PRO A 98 13.61 -9.60 -7.07
CA PRO A 98 14.24 -10.53 -6.14
C PRO A 98 15.16 -9.78 -5.18
N LYS A 99 15.04 -10.07 -3.89
CA LYS A 99 16.02 -9.66 -2.88
C LYS A 99 17.15 -10.69 -2.79
N ASP A 100 18.31 -10.24 -2.31
CA ASP A 100 19.43 -11.13 -2.09
C ASP A 100 19.12 -12.17 -1.01
N SER A 101 19.67 -13.37 -1.19
CA SER A 101 19.48 -14.46 -0.22
C SER A 101 19.97 -14.05 1.17
N GLY A 102 19.11 -14.17 2.18
CA GLY A 102 19.42 -13.80 3.56
C GLY A 102 19.12 -12.33 3.91
N VAL A 103 18.71 -11.50 2.96
CA VAL A 103 18.23 -10.15 3.21
C VAL A 103 16.73 -10.19 3.57
N GLN A 104 16.35 -9.54 4.67
CA GLN A 104 14.95 -9.43 5.07
C GLN A 104 14.25 -8.30 4.31
N GLY A 105 12.92 -8.22 4.42
CA GLY A 105 12.17 -7.15 3.74
C GLY A 105 11.84 -7.40 2.26
N GLU A 106 11.53 -6.34 1.53
CA GLU A 106 11.03 -6.33 0.15
C GLU A 106 11.82 -5.38 -0.77
N ARG A 107 12.17 -5.84 -1.97
CA ARG A 107 12.94 -5.06 -2.96
C ARG A 107 12.07 -4.67 -4.15
N PHE A 108 12.22 -3.43 -4.60
CA PHE A 108 11.59 -2.91 -5.81
C PHE A 108 12.59 -2.16 -6.67
N VAL A 109 12.32 -2.05 -7.98
CA VAL A 109 13.15 -1.32 -8.93
C VAL A 109 12.30 -0.42 -9.82
N ARG A 110 12.80 0.78 -10.14
CA ARG A 110 12.14 1.72 -11.06
C ARG A 110 13.19 2.53 -11.79
N GLY A 111 13.17 2.47 -13.13
CA GLY A 111 14.17 3.12 -13.96
C GLY A 111 15.58 2.62 -13.66
N GLY A 112 16.39 3.44 -12.98
CA GLY A 112 17.75 3.13 -12.55
C GLY A 112 17.94 3.15 -11.03
N GLU A 113 16.86 3.03 -10.25
CA GLU A 113 16.88 3.01 -8.78
C GLU A 113 16.31 1.69 -8.25
N SER A 114 16.76 1.31 -7.05
CA SER A 114 16.15 0.26 -6.23
C SER A 114 15.74 0.81 -4.87
N VAL A 115 14.60 0.34 -4.39
CA VAL A 115 14.11 0.53 -3.03
C VAL A 115 14.20 -0.80 -2.29
N MET A 116 14.70 -0.74 -1.06
CA MET A 116 14.68 -1.84 -0.11
C MET A 116 13.87 -1.39 1.11
N LEU A 117 12.82 -2.14 1.44
CA LEU A 117 11.98 -1.90 2.61
C LEU A 117 12.23 -2.98 3.65
N GLU A 118 12.56 -2.60 4.86
CA GLU A 118 12.74 -3.53 5.97
C GLU A 118 11.99 -3.03 7.20
N VAL A 119 11.30 -3.93 7.90
CA VAL A 119 10.68 -3.61 9.19
C VAL A 119 11.44 -4.34 10.27
N GLU A 120 12.06 -3.58 11.16
CA GLU A 120 12.89 -4.09 12.25
C GLU A 120 12.23 -3.79 13.60
N ALA A 121 12.50 -4.63 14.59
CA ALA A 121 12.12 -4.39 15.97
C ALA A 121 13.39 -4.20 16.81
N HIS A 122 13.48 -3.07 17.50
CA HIS A 122 14.58 -2.72 18.39
C HIS A 122 14.03 -2.15 19.69
N ASP A 123 14.47 -2.68 20.83
CA ASP A 123 14.06 -2.23 22.17
C ASP A 123 12.54 -2.11 22.39
N GLY A 124 11.76 -3.00 21.75
CA GLY A 124 10.29 -3.00 21.83
C GLY A 124 9.60 -2.01 20.89
N HIS A 125 10.37 -1.16 20.20
CA HIS A 125 9.89 -0.29 19.14
C HIS A 125 10.07 -0.97 17.78
N ARG A 126 9.23 -0.59 16.82
CA ARG A 126 9.31 -1.10 15.45
C ARG A 126 9.55 0.04 14.49
N PHE A 127 10.45 -0.17 13.54
CA PHE A 127 10.87 0.82 12.58
C PHE A 127 10.77 0.26 11.18
N LEU A 128 10.27 1.06 10.25
CA LEU A 128 10.42 0.87 8.82
C LEU A 128 11.66 1.61 8.35
N THR A 129 12.60 0.88 7.76
CA THR A 129 13.73 1.44 7.03
C THR A 129 13.45 1.39 5.53
N ILE A 130 13.63 2.52 4.86
CA ILE A 130 13.52 2.66 3.41
C ILE A 130 14.87 3.07 2.85
N ALA A 131 15.52 2.14 2.15
CA ALA A 131 16.79 2.38 1.50
C ALA A 131 16.61 2.57 -0.02
N VAL A 132 16.87 3.78 -0.51
CA VAL A 132 16.94 4.09 -1.94
C VAL A 132 18.39 4.05 -2.38
N ARG A 133 18.68 3.31 -3.46
CA ARG A 133 20.01 3.17 -4.03
C ARG A 133 19.96 3.24 -5.56
N PRO A 134 20.99 3.78 -6.23
CA PRO A 134 21.14 3.60 -7.67
C PRO A 134 21.32 2.12 -7.99
N LEU A 135 20.64 1.63 -9.02
CA LEU A 135 20.87 0.31 -9.56
C LEU A 135 22.20 0.34 -10.33
N ALA A 136 23.16 -0.49 -9.92
CA ALA A 136 24.39 -0.64 -10.69
C ALA A 136 24.06 -1.09 -12.13
N PRO A 137 24.76 -0.58 -13.16
CA PRO A 137 24.61 -1.12 -14.50
C PRO A 137 24.87 -2.62 -14.47
N ASN A 138 23.99 -3.40 -15.08
CA ASN A 138 24.28 -4.82 -15.35
C ASN A 138 25.52 -4.85 -16.26
N HIS A 139 26.66 -5.26 -15.70
CA HIS A 139 27.91 -5.46 -16.45
C HIS A 139 27.90 -6.78 -17.21
#